data_AF-A0A349V0G3-F1
#
_entry.id   AF-A0A349V0G3-F1
#
_cell.length_a   1.000
_cell.length_b   1.000
_cell.length_c   1.000
_cell.angle_alpha   90.00
_cell.angle_beta   90.00
_cell.angle_gamma   90.00
#
_symmetry.space_group_name_H-M   'P 1'
#
loop_
_entity.id
_entity.type
_entity.pdbx_description
1 polymer ?
#
loop_
_entity_poly.entity_id
_entity_poly.type
_entity_poly.pdbx_seq_one_letter_code
_entity_poly.pdbx_strand_id
1 'polypeptide(L)'
;DVFSTPDSGGKGRILEGPQSWHGQEYPDRVEALLGDNWVVKFAGGADALWAELASAKKEGRGTIIFNWTPNFTDADGFVFIEWPPYYPGCRKQDGGDSKCGSPKGWLKKAAYYKFPKTHPAAYMAFSQMSFNAGQIGSMAALVDIDGMDHKDAAKKWLADNEDVWKPFTQAGM
;
A
#
# COMPACT_ATOMS: atom_id res chain seq x y z
N ASP A 1 -21.91 -4.11 16.49
CA ASP A 1 -20.65 -4.74 16.06
C ASP A 1 -19.48 -3.91 16.60
N VAL A 2 -18.29 -4.48 16.84
CA VAL A 2 -17.13 -3.70 17.35
C VAL A 2 -16.56 -2.76 16.28
N PHE A 3 -16.84 -3.02 15.00
CA PHE A 3 -16.33 -2.24 13.86
C PHE A 3 -17.39 -1.34 13.20
N SER A 4 -18.55 -1.16 13.82
CA SER A 4 -19.55 -0.22 13.30
C SER A 4 -19.15 1.23 13.55
N THR A 5 -19.40 2.10 12.57
CA THR A 5 -19.24 3.55 12.68
C THR A 5 -20.58 4.25 12.56
N PRO A 6 -20.70 5.54 12.97
CA PRO A 6 -21.96 6.27 12.86
C PRO A 6 -22.57 6.28 11.45
N ASP A 7 -21.73 6.19 10.42
CA ASP A 7 -22.12 6.22 9.01
C ASP A 7 -22.23 4.83 8.36
N SER A 8 -22.08 3.73 9.13
CA SER A 8 -22.17 2.36 8.61
C SER A 8 -23.57 1.74 8.74
N GLY A 9 -24.54 2.45 9.34
CA GLY A 9 -25.90 1.96 9.50
C GLY A 9 -25.99 0.69 10.36
N GLY A 10 -25.08 0.55 11.33
CA GLY A 10 -25.00 -0.63 12.21
C GLY A 10 -24.19 -1.81 11.66
N LYS A 11 -23.72 -1.73 10.40
CA LYS A 11 -22.84 -2.73 9.77
C LYS A 11 -21.39 -2.59 10.24
N GLY A 12 -20.59 -3.66 10.16
CA GLY A 12 -19.14 -3.55 10.28
C GLY A 12 -18.56 -2.71 9.14
N ARG A 13 -17.65 -1.79 9.43
CA ARG A 13 -17.04 -0.90 8.42
C ARG A 13 -15.60 -1.31 8.12
N ILE A 14 -15.27 -1.38 6.85
CA ILE A 14 -13.88 -1.38 6.36
C ILE A 14 -13.65 -0.08 5.60
N LEU A 15 -12.61 0.68 5.97
CA LEU A 15 -12.19 1.86 5.23
C LEU A 15 -11.10 1.47 4.24
N GLU A 16 -11.48 1.31 2.98
CA GLU A 16 -10.57 1.07 1.86
C GLU A 16 -9.83 2.36 1.47
N GLY A 17 -8.74 2.23 0.71
CA GLY A 17 -8.06 3.38 0.09
C GLY A 17 -8.97 4.12 -0.91
N PRO A 18 -8.46 5.12 -1.65
CA PRO A 18 -9.17 5.75 -2.75
C PRO A 18 -9.82 4.75 -3.73
N GLN A 19 -11.01 5.07 -4.22
CA GLN A 19 -11.74 4.27 -5.21
C GLN A 19 -10.88 3.93 -6.44
N SER A 20 -9.96 4.82 -6.81
CA SER A 20 -9.06 4.63 -7.95
C SER A 20 -8.01 3.53 -7.76
N TRP A 21 -7.81 3.01 -6.54
CA TRP A 21 -6.80 2.00 -6.26
C TRP A 21 -7.30 0.59 -6.58
N HIS A 22 -8.36 0.14 -5.90
CA HIS A 22 -8.93 -1.20 -6.09
C HIS A 22 -10.29 -1.23 -6.78
N GLY A 23 -10.95 -0.08 -6.91
CA GLY A 23 -12.28 0.01 -7.50
C GLY A 23 -13.26 -0.97 -6.86
N GLN A 24 -13.85 -1.82 -7.70
CA GLN A 24 -14.85 -2.81 -7.27
C GLN A 24 -14.23 -4.11 -6.72
N GLU A 25 -12.92 -4.34 -6.88
CA GLU A 25 -12.26 -5.58 -6.47
C GLU A 25 -12.46 -5.86 -4.97
N TYR A 26 -12.22 -4.85 -4.13
CA TYR A 26 -12.30 -5.02 -2.68
C TYR A 26 -13.73 -5.13 -2.13
N PRO A 27 -14.70 -4.31 -2.58
CA PRO A 27 -16.11 -4.53 -2.29
C PRO A 27 -16.60 -5.95 -2.65
N ASP A 28 -16.21 -6.47 -3.82
CA ASP A 28 -16.60 -7.82 -4.24
C ASP A 28 -16.07 -8.90 -3.28
N ARG A 29 -14.83 -8.73 -2.80
CA ARG A 29 -14.22 -9.62 -1.80
C ARG A 29 -14.99 -9.59 -0.47
N VAL A 30 -15.31 -8.39 0.01
CA VAL A 30 -16.02 -8.19 1.28
C VAL A 30 -17.43 -8.78 1.20
N GLU A 31 -18.16 -8.52 0.11
CA GLU A 31 -19.46 -9.14 -0.14
C GLU A 31 -19.36 -10.67 -0.15
N ALA A 32 -18.40 -11.23 -0.90
CA ALA A 32 -18.26 -12.67 -1.07
C ALA A 32 -17.83 -13.42 0.21
N LEU A 33 -17.06 -12.79 1.09
CA LEU A 33 -16.48 -13.43 2.29
C LEU A 33 -17.19 -13.06 3.60
N LEU A 34 -17.76 -11.85 3.69
CA LEU A 34 -18.37 -11.33 4.92
C LEU A 34 -19.87 -11.03 4.78
N GLY A 35 -20.38 -10.88 3.55
CA GLY A 35 -21.79 -10.65 3.26
C GLY A 35 -22.30 -9.25 3.66
N ASP A 36 -23.63 -9.12 3.65
CA ASP A 36 -24.32 -7.82 3.76
C ASP A 36 -24.23 -7.13 5.12
N ASN A 37 -23.68 -7.80 6.14
CA ASN A 37 -23.42 -7.23 7.46
C ASN A 37 -22.21 -6.28 7.48
N TRP A 38 -21.52 -6.14 6.34
CA TRP A 38 -20.34 -5.31 6.18
C TRP A 38 -20.51 -4.28 5.08
N VAL A 39 -19.80 -3.17 5.21
CA VAL A 39 -19.77 -2.10 4.20
C VAL A 39 -18.33 -1.63 3.99
N VAL A 40 -17.98 -1.45 2.72
CA VAL A 40 -16.73 -0.80 2.32
C VAL A 40 -16.99 0.68 2.11
N LYS A 41 -16.18 1.51 2.75
CA LYS A 41 -16.11 2.97 2.53
C LYS A 41 -14.74 3.29 1.94
N PHE A 42 -14.67 4.31 1.10
CA PHE A 42 -13.42 4.69 0.44
C PHE A 42 -12.88 5.98 1.04
N ALA A 43 -11.60 5.97 1.39
CA ALA A 43 -10.87 7.15 1.84
C ALA A 43 -10.64 8.13 0.67
N GLY A 44 -10.49 9.42 0.98
CA GLY A 44 -10.12 10.43 -0.02
C GLY A 44 -8.64 10.36 -0.46
N GLY A 45 -7.80 9.76 0.39
CA GLY A 45 -6.35 9.66 0.24
C GLY A 45 -5.76 8.75 1.32
N ALA A 46 -4.44 8.54 1.26
CA ALA A 46 -3.72 7.75 2.26
C ALA A 46 -3.76 8.41 3.65
N ASP A 47 -3.67 9.74 3.70
CA ASP A 47 -3.78 10.58 4.89
C ASP A 47 -5.06 10.29 5.70
N ALA A 48 -6.19 10.08 5.03
CA ALA A 48 -7.45 9.74 5.67
C ALA A 48 -7.45 8.34 6.31
N LEU A 49 -6.66 7.39 5.79
CA LEU A 49 -6.46 6.07 6.43
C LEU A 49 -5.71 6.23 7.76
N TRP A 50 -4.65 7.06 7.76
CA TRP A 50 -3.83 7.31 8.95
C TRP A 50 -4.60 8.11 10.01
N ALA A 51 -5.40 9.08 9.58
CA ALA A 51 -6.29 9.84 10.46
C ALA A 51 -7.31 8.93 11.17
N GLU A 52 -7.85 7.94 10.46
CA GLU A 52 -8.76 6.96 11.04
C GLU A 52 -8.07 6.08 12.09
N LEU A 53 -6.84 5.63 11.85
CA LEU A 53 -6.05 4.89 12.84
C LEU A 53 -5.79 5.72 14.10
N ALA A 54 -5.36 6.98 13.92
CA ALA A 54 -5.09 7.89 15.01
C ALA A 54 -6.37 8.19 15.83
N SER A 55 -7.49 8.41 15.15
CA SER A 55 -8.80 8.63 15.78
C SER A 55 -9.26 7.40 16.55
N ALA A 56 -9.24 6.22 15.93
CA ALA A 56 -9.65 4.97 16.56
C ALA A 56 -8.83 4.66 17.82
N LYS A 57 -7.51 4.89 17.78
CA LYS A 57 -6.61 4.73 18.92
C LYS A 57 -6.96 5.71 20.06
N LYS A 58 -7.23 6.97 19.75
CA LYS A 58 -7.63 7.98 20.73
C LYS A 58 -8.98 7.65 21.39
N GLU A 59 -9.90 7.08 20.62
CA GLU A 59 -11.23 6.68 21.06
C GLU A 59 -11.25 5.30 21.75
N GLY A 60 -10.15 4.54 21.67
CA GLY A 60 -10.06 3.18 22.22
C GLY A 60 -10.96 2.17 21.51
N ARG A 61 -11.32 2.42 20.23
CA ARG A 61 -12.18 1.53 19.43
C ARG A 61 -11.40 0.72 18.42
N GLY A 62 -11.97 -0.42 18.02
CA GLY A 62 -11.47 -1.19 16.89
C GLY A 62 -11.72 -0.45 15.57
N THR A 63 -10.83 -0.67 14.59
CA THR A 63 -11.04 -0.22 13.22
C THR A 63 -10.40 -1.19 12.23
N ILE A 64 -10.96 -1.26 11.02
CA ILE A 64 -10.38 -1.97 9.89
C ILE A 64 -10.21 -0.95 8.76
N ILE A 65 -8.98 -0.86 8.28
CA ILE A 65 -8.60 -0.01 7.16
C ILE A 65 -7.80 -0.81 6.12
N PHE A 66 -7.75 -0.30 4.90
CA PHE A 66 -6.76 -0.72 3.93
C PHE A 66 -5.37 -0.27 4.38
N ASN A 67 -4.40 -1.17 4.21
CA ASN A 67 -2.99 -0.89 4.42
C ASN A 67 -2.16 -1.80 3.50
N TRP A 68 -0.86 -1.57 3.42
CA TRP A 68 0.09 -2.37 2.66
C TRP A 68 1.43 -2.45 3.37
N THR A 69 2.23 -3.44 2.99
CA THR A 69 3.65 -3.54 3.40
C THR A 69 4.50 -3.67 2.13
N PRO A 70 5.63 -2.97 2.01
CA PRO A 70 6.25 -2.11 3.02
C PRO A 70 5.58 -0.74 3.20
N ASN A 71 5.43 -0.29 4.45
CA ASN A 71 4.87 1.02 4.83
C ASN A 71 5.44 1.48 6.20
N PHE A 72 5.28 2.76 6.56
CA PHE A 72 5.73 3.28 7.87
C PHE A 72 5.00 2.62 9.05
N THR A 73 3.76 2.20 8.82
CA THR A 73 2.91 1.53 9.82
C THR A 73 3.39 0.12 10.18
N ASP A 74 4.35 -0.46 9.45
CA ASP A 74 4.88 -1.80 9.73
C ASP A 74 5.52 -1.90 11.14
N ALA A 75 5.97 -0.78 11.71
CA ALA A 75 6.54 -0.71 13.05
C ALA A 75 5.49 -0.67 14.18
N ASP A 76 4.22 -0.40 13.88
CA ASP A 76 3.17 -0.10 14.85
C ASP A 76 2.37 -1.33 15.30
N GLY A 77 2.79 -2.53 14.91
CA GLY A 77 2.19 -3.80 15.38
C GLY A 77 0.81 -4.10 14.81
N PHE A 78 0.43 -3.49 13.68
CA PHE A 78 -0.78 -3.85 12.95
C PHE A 78 -0.73 -5.28 12.43
N VAL A 79 -1.89 -5.91 12.31
CA VAL A 79 -2.05 -7.25 11.72
C VAL A 79 -2.92 -7.18 10.49
N PHE A 80 -2.50 -7.87 9.42
CA PHE A 80 -3.33 -8.03 8.24
C PHE A 80 -4.42 -9.08 8.49
N ILE A 81 -5.58 -8.87 7.89
CA ILE A 81 -6.61 -9.91 7.80
C ILE A 81 -6.08 -11.02 6.88
N GLU A 82 -6.01 -12.25 7.39
CA GLU A 82 -5.65 -13.42 6.60
C GLU A 82 -6.88 -13.94 5.84
N TRP A 83 -7.11 -13.35 4.66
CA TRP A 83 -8.06 -13.85 3.68
C TRP A 83 -7.60 -15.17 3.05
N PRO A 84 -8.51 -15.94 2.41
CA PRO A 84 -8.10 -17.12 1.63
C PRO A 84 -7.03 -16.77 0.59
N PRO A 85 -6.07 -17.65 0.27
CA PRO A 85 -4.97 -17.33 -0.64
C PRO A 85 -5.44 -16.89 -2.04
N TYR A 86 -4.76 -15.90 -2.61
CA TYR A 86 -4.95 -15.50 -4.00
C TYR A 86 -4.55 -16.62 -4.98
N TYR A 87 -5.29 -16.75 -6.07
CA TYR A 87 -4.91 -17.52 -7.25
C TYR A 87 -5.38 -16.81 -8.54
N PRO A 88 -4.70 -17.01 -9.68
CA PRO A 88 -5.13 -16.47 -10.97
C PRO A 88 -6.56 -16.93 -11.32
N GLY A 89 -7.45 -16.00 -11.67
CA GLY A 89 -8.85 -16.31 -11.95
C GLY A 89 -9.78 -16.26 -10.74
N CYS A 90 -9.28 -15.95 -9.54
CA CYS A 90 -10.12 -15.86 -8.35
C CYS A 90 -11.08 -14.66 -8.37
N ARG A 91 -10.62 -13.49 -8.82
CA ARG A 91 -11.39 -12.25 -8.75
C ARG A 91 -12.54 -12.27 -9.76
N LYS A 92 -13.68 -11.64 -9.46
CA LYS A 92 -14.79 -11.48 -10.43
C LYS A 92 -14.31 -10.84 -11.74
N GLN A 93 -13.36 -9.90 -11.65
CA GLN A 93 -12.71 -9.24 -12.78
C GLN A 93 -11.89 -10.22 -13.66
N ASP A 94 -11.44 -11.33 -13.07
CA ASP A 94 -10.72 -12.42 -13.73
C ASP A 94 -11.65 -13.62 -14.06
N GLY A 95 -12.97 -13.51 -13.82
CA GLY A 95 -13.97 -14.56 -14.06
C GLY A 95 -14.29 -15.47 -12.87
N GLY A 96 -13.79 -15.18 -11.67
CA GLY A 96 -14.03 -15.96 -10.44
C GLY A 96 -15.13 -15.40 -9.52
N ASP A 97 -15.07 -15.76 -8.24
CA ASP A 97 -16.08 -15.39 -7.21
C ASP A 97 -15.56 -14.42 -6.13
N SER A 98 -14.32 -13.94 -6.26
CA SER A 98 -13.62 -13.01 -5.34
C SER A 98 -13.41 -13.54 -3.92
N LYS A 99 -13.49 -14.85 -3.67
CA LYS A 99 -13.22 -15.45 -2.35
C LYS A 99 -11.73 -15.69 -2.08
N CYS A 100 -10.91 -14.68 -2.32
CA CYS A 100 -9.50 -14.69 -1.97
C CYS A 100 -9.01 -13.28 -1.61
N GLY A 101 -7.89 -13.22 -0.90
CA GLY A 101 -7.14 -12.02 -0.59
C GLY A 101 -6.34 -11.47 -1.76
N SER A 102 -5.52 -10.48 -1.46
CA SER A 102 -4.59 -9.88 -2.43
C SER A 102 -3.39 -10.80 -2.70
N PRO A 103 -2.79 -10.75 -3.90
CA PRO A 103 -1.55 -11.47 -4.18
C PRO A 103 -0.43 -11.01 -3.25
N LYS A 104 0.26 -11.96 -2.61
CA LYS A 104 1.52 -11.71 -1.88
C LYS A 104 2.68 -11.81 -2.89
N GLY A 105 3.54 -10.80 -2.99
CA GLY A 105 4.58 -10.83 -4.01
C GLY A 105 5.45 -9.59 -4.15
N TRP A 106 5.69 -9.21 -5.40
CA TRP A 106 6.77 -8.31 -5.82
C TRP A 106 6.30 -6.87 -6.02
N LEU A 107 7.24 -5.93 -5.85
CA LEU A 107 7.14 -4.59 -6.40
C LEU A 107 8.07 -4.50 -7.61
N LYS A 108 7.49 -4.43 -8.82
CA LYS A 108 8.26 -4.40 -10.07
C LYS A 108 8.50 -2.98 -10.56
N LYS A 109 9.61 -2.82 -11.27
CA LYS A 109 9.96 -1.62 -12.04
C LYS A 109 9.60 -1.87 -13.51
N ALA A 110 8.93 -0.91 -14.15
CA ALA A 110 8.62 -0.95 -15.57
C ALA A 110 9.29 0.23 -16.28
N ALA A 111 9.76 -0.01 -17.51
CA ALA A 111 10.41 0.99 -18.34
C ALA A 111 9.79 0.99 -19.74
N TYR A 112 9.63 2.17 -20.33
CA TYR A 112 9.27 2.29 -21.73
C TYR A 112 10.36 1.67 -22.62
N TYR A 113 9.96 0.96 -23.68
CA TYR A 113 10.88 0.15 -24.49
C TYR A 113 12.02 0.94 -25.16
N LYS A 114 11.87 2.26 -25.36
CA LYS A 114 12.95 3.11 -25.90
C LYS A 114 13.93 3.60 -24.83
N PHE A 115 13.61 3.51 -23.53
CA PHE A 115 14.47 3.99 -22.46
C PHE A 115 15.91 3.43 -22.52
N PRO A 116 16.14 2.10 -22.71
CA PRO A 116 17.49 1.58 -22.91
C PRO A 116 18.20 2.10 -24.17
N LYS A 117 17.45 2.58 -25.17
CA LYS A 117 18.00 3.08 -26.44
C LYS A 117 18.36 4.55 -26.36
N THR A 118 17.54 5.35 -25.67
CA THR A 118 17.69 6.82 -25.62
C THR A 118 18.51 7.27 -24.41
N HIS A 119 18.50 6.53 -23.31
CA HIS A 119 19.20 6.87 -22.08
C HIS A 119 19.84 5.61 -21.45
N PRO A 120 20.80 4.96 -22.13
CA PRO A 120 21.34 3.67 -21.68
C PRO A 120 21.96 3.72 -20.28
N ALA A 121 22.67 4.80 -19.93
CA ALA A 121 23.25 4.97 -18.59
C ALA A 121 22.17 5.08 -17.50
N ALA A 122 21.12 5.87 -17.73
CA ALA A 122 20.01 5.99 -16.79
C ALA A 122 19.20 4.69 -16.67
N TYR A 123 19.02 3.97 -17.79
CA TYR A 123 18.36 2.67 -17.79
C TYR A 123 19.14 1.63 -16.97
N MET A 124 20.47 1.63 -17.08
CA MET A 124 21.33 0.77 -16.25
C MET A 124 21.18 1.10 -14.76
N ALA A 125 21.15 2.38 -14.40
CA ALA A 125 20.92 2.75 -13.00
C ALA A 125 19.52 2.33 -12.51
N PHE A 126 18.51 2.56 -13.34
CA PHE A 126 17.14 2.15 -13.07
C PHE A 126 17.00 0.62 -12.93
N SER A 127 17.74 -0.17 -13.73
CA SER A 127 17.68 -1.62 -13.67
C SER A 127 18.34 -2.18 -12.41
N GLN A 128 19.42 -1.56 -11.91
CA GLN A 128 20.09 -1.93 -10.67
C GLN A 128 19.35 -1.48 -9.39
N MET A 129 18.61 -0.37 -9.45
CA MET A 129 17.92 0.21 -8.29
C MET A 129 17.03 -0.79 -7.54
N SER A 130 17.33 -1.10 -6.28
CA SER A 130 16.53 -2.05 -5.50
C SER A 130 16.41 -1.58 -4.06
N PHE A 131 15.18 -1.44 -3.57
CA PHE A 131 14.91 -1.05 -2.20
C PHE A 131 14.36 -2.23 -1.41
N ASN A 132 14.83 -2.39 -0.18
CA ASN A 132 14.24 -3.35 0.76
C ASN A 132 13.04 -2.74 1.51
N ALA A 133 12.31 -3.58 2.25
CA ALA A 133 11.12 -3.17 2.98
C ALA A 133 11.39 -2.03 3.99
N GLY A 134 12.49 -2.12 4.76
CA GLY A 134 12.86 -1.10 5.74
C GLY A 134 13.17 0.26 5.09
N GLN A 135 13.84 0.26 3.93
CA GLN A 135 14.10 1.48 3.18
C GLN A 135 12.80 2.12 2.70
N ILE A 136 11.87 1.35 2.13
CA ILE A 136 10.57 1.87 1.68
C ILE A 136 9.75 2.41 2.85
N GLY A 137 9.69 1.68 3.98
CA GLY A 137 9.01 2.15 5.19
C GLY A 137 9.62 3.46 5.71
N SER A 138 10.95 3.57 5.74
CA SER A 138 11.62 4.82 6.15
C SER A 138 11.34 6.00 5.22
N MET A 139 11.25 5.76 3.91
CA MET A 139 10.89 6.79 2.94
C MET A 139 9.45 7.26 3.14
N ALA A 140 8.52 6.36 3.44
CA ALA A 140 7.14 6.71 3.76
C ALA A 140 7.06 7.55 5.04
N ALA A 141 7.80 7.17 6.09
CA ALA A 141 7.82 7.90 7.36
C ALA A 141 8.28 9.37 7.21
N LEU A 142 9.25 9.66 6.33
CA LEU A 142 9.68 11.04 6.08
C LEU A 142 8.52 11.96 5.63
N VAL A 143 7.53 11.43 4.95
CA VAL A 143 6.38 12.21 4.47
C VAL A 143 5.22 12.11 5.45
N ASP A 144 4.80 10.90 5.80
CA ASP A 144 3.56 10.66 6.55
C ASP A 144 3.71 10.94 8.06
N ILE A 145 4.94 10.85 8.60
CA ILE A 145 5.23 11.12 10.02
C ILE A 145 5.96 12.45 10.20
N ASP A 146 7.04 12.66 9.44
CA ASP A 146 7.87 13.87 9.59
C ASP A 146 7.31 15.08 8.84
N GLY A 147 6.28 14.89 8.01
CA GLY A 147 5.57 15.97 7.31
C GLY A 147 6.39 16.66 6.21
N MET A 148 7.44 16.00 5.70
CA MET A 148 8.25 16.55 4.61
C MET A 148 7.49 16.50 3.28
N ASP A 149 7.77 17.45 2.40
CA ASP A 149 7.38 17.26 0.99
C ASP A 149 8.25 16.17 0.34
N HIS A 150 7.74 15.57 -0.73
CA HIS A 150 8.39 14.47 -1.44
C HIS A 150 9.80 14.81 -1.95
N LYS A 151 10.04 16.07 -2.35
CA LYS A 151 11.32 16.49 -2.92
C LYS A 151 12.36 16.59 -1.83
N ASP A 152 12.02 17.16 -0.69
CA ASP A 152 12.93 17.31 0.44
C ASP A 152 13.16 15.97 1.16
N ALA A 153 12.12 15.13 1.28
CA ALA A 153 12.25 13.75 1.73
C ALA A 153 13.23 12.95 0.84
N ALA A 154 13.09 13.04 -0.48
CA ALA A 154 14.00 12.36 -1.41
C ALA A 154 15.44 12.86 -1.30
N LYS A 155 15.66 14.19 -1.19
CA LYS A 155 17.01 14.74 -0.99
C LYS A 155 17.63 14.24 0.31
N LYS A 156 16.86 14.26 1.40
CA LYS A 156 17.31 13.77 2.70
C LYS A 156 17.67 12.29 2.62
N TRP A 157 16.79 11.46 2.08
CA TRP A 157 17.04 10.03 1.97
C TRP A 157 18.30 9.74 1.14
N LEU A 158 18.49 10.43 0.01
CA LEU A 158 19.71 10.28 -0.79
C LEU A 158 20.98 10.71 -0.03
N ALA A 159 20.93 11.80 0.73
CA ALA A 159 22.07 12.25 1.53
C ALA A 159 22.42 11.25 2.65
N ASP A 160 21.42 10.64 3.26
CA ASP A 160 21.60 9.72 4.39
C ASP A 160 21.94 8.27 3.96
N ASN A 161 21.72 7.90 2.70
CA ASN A 161 21.84 6.52 2.20
C ASN A 161 22.75 6.40 0.97
N GLU A 162 23.83 7.17 0.92
CA GLU A 162 24.77 7.18 -0.20
C GLU A 162 25.37 5.80 -0.52
N ASP A 163 25.63 5.00 0.51
CA ASP A 163 26.12 3.63 0.41
C ASP A 163 25.11 2.69 -0.28
N VAL A 164 23.82 2.99 -0.19
CA VAL A 164 22.75 2.23 -0.84
C VAL A 164 22.63 2.59 -2.32
N TRP A 165 22.50 3.89 -2.65
CA TRP A 165 22.13 4.28 -4.01
C TRP A 165 23.32 4.50 -4.95
N LYS A 166 24.51 4.89 -4.44
CA LYS A 166 25.68 5.10 -5.29
C LYS A 166 26.04 3.84 -6.09
N PRO A 167 26.03 2.62 -5.52
CA PRO A 167 26.24 1.40 -6.29
C PRO A 167 25.30 1.25 -7.48
N PHE A 168 24.03 1.67 -7.38
CA PHE A 168 23.08 1.60 -8.50
C PHE A 168 23.52 2.43 -9.70
N THR A 169 24.30 3.49 -9.49
CA THR A 169 24.72 4.40 -10.57
C THR A 169 26.03 3.98 -11.25
N GLN A 170 26.69 2.93 -10.76
CA GLN A 170 27.98 2.49 -11.28
C GLN A 170 27.80 1.55 -12.48
N ALA A 171 28.65 1.72 -13.49
CA ALA A 171 28.63 0.88 -14.68
C ALA A 171 29.25 -0.49 -14.38
N GLY A 172 28.47 -1.56 -14.56
CA GLY A 172 28.95 -2.94 -14.52
C GLY A 172 29.28 -3.48 -13.12
N MET A 173 28.40 -4.32 -12.59
CA MET A 173 28.79 -5.47 -11.78
C MET A 173 28.53 -6.72 -12.60
#